data_AF-A0A512ISD5-F1
#
_entry.id   AF-A0A512ISD5-F1
#
_cell.length_a   1.000
_cell.length_b   1.000
_cell.length_c   1.000
_cell.angle_alpha   90.00
_cell.angle_beta   90.00
_cell.angle_gamma   90.00
#
_symmetry.space_group_name_H-M   'P 1'
#
loop_
_entity.id
_entity.type
_entity.pdbx_description
1 polymer ?
#
loop_
_entity_poly.entity_id
_entity_poly.type
_entity_poly.pdbx_seq_one_letter_code
_entity_poly.pdbx_strand_id
1 'polypeptide(L)'
;MNVKDRGAKGDGATDDSAALVSADAYAAANGYRYLYFPPGLYYAPAIGQGGKGLSRTILVGEGRLTGASYRQVTPLTGGTTPPPSTDLIPSQHLKQFAKALAAGSAKVVIMGDSTSTDTADEIATTEYMWPTIIRRIKADNPGKSISFVNRAVASQTWTSAAGAATSNFPSWYTPTSANWLSLVQAQSPDLLFLNFGMNPDATPINLDAFHTVLDTIAGWTKVPDVVLITNKQTAYDPVGSFGGYPLGQEPRYVAAGFLRTYARAKGLGLIDFNRWQRLMRDGVDPVDQRMQQSVVGVAGLSLPVTLGKTDGDYDLKATFPGQGSSLWSNLTNLTVQIGNRSDNILVLGKDSGSGNLTLQVYEGTGRSYAGFIVGGVPASGAGDLALEVQVKAGVLTVLWNGVQVYSELVPLFGGPFTPSIAGVGSNVAGVSTTVASATLGVSRTYTPTVTDFETYTNTTAGGGNTLNHMNALGIAAIEVPVLQATRFSGSEALDPLLGSVKVGKATNGLGALSVLPVASMANFMTLKGAIAGNAITFAPSDSTDIDVTVEYVGKGAWGPRFGSFRLGSDATAGFIPAGQFLLWKNTSTGTVKFYYNDGGTLKSLTLTAGG
;
A
#
# COMPACT_ATOMS: atom_id res chain seq x y z
N MET A 1 -30.09 -2.50 -14.49
CA MET A 1 -31.09 -3.58 -14.41
C MET A 1 -31.22 -4.05 -12.96
N ASN A 2 -32.41 -4.39 -12.44
CA ASN A 2 -32.57 -4.91 -11.07
C ASN A 2 -32.44 -6.44 -11.04
N VAL A 3 -31.66 -6.99 -10.09
CA VAL A 3 -31.47 -8.45 -9.96
C VAL A 3 -32.77 -9.21 -9.66
N LYS A 4 -33.74 -8.57 -9.00
CA LYS A 4 -35.03 -9.21 -8.66
C LYS A 4 -35.89 -9.46 -9.90
N ASP A 5 -35.70 -8.70 -10.98
CA ASP A 5 -36.37 -8.91 -12.26
C ASP A 5 -35.97 -10.25 -12.91
N ARG A 6 -34.92 -10.90 -12.40
CA ARG A 6 -34.41 -12.21 -12.85
C ARG A 6 -34.54 -13.29 -11.78
N GLY A 7 -35.31 -13.02 -10.74
CA GLY A 7 -35.71 -14.02 -9.75
C GLY A 7 -34.84 -14.10 -8.49
N ALA A 8 -33.82 -13.24 -8.35
CA ALA A 8 -33.03 -13.17 -7.13
C ALA A 8 -33.90 -12.77 -5.93
N LYS A 9 -33.74 -13.45 -4.80
CA LYS A 9 -34.56 -13.26 -3.59
C LYS A 9 -33.95 -12.25 -2.64
N GLY A 10 -32.65 -12.38 -2.35
CA GLY A 10 -31.98 -11.52 -1.38
C GLY A 10 -32.40 -11.77 0.07
N ASP A 11 -32.75 -13.01 0.42
CA ASP A 11 -33.22 -13.44 1.76
C ASP A 11 -32.12 -14.04 2.65
N GLY A 12 -30.90 -14.18 2.13
CA GLY A 12 -29.72 -14.72 2.82
C GLY A 12 -29.65 -16.24 2.89
N ALA A 13 -30.66 -16.95 2.37
CA ALA A 13 -30.79 -18.40 2.47
C ALA A 13 -30.94 -19.07 1.10
N THR A 14 -31.71 -18.48 0.20
CA THR A 14 -31.90 -18.97 -1.16
C THR A 14 -30.61 -18.78 -1.96
N ASP A 15 -30.18 -19.83 -2.66
CA ASP A 15 -29.06 -19.72 -3.61
C ASP A 15 -29.49 -18.90 -4.84
N ASP A 16 -29.09 -17.64 -4.85
CA ASP A 16 -29.39 -16.66 -5.90
C ASP A 16 -28.43 -16.77 -7.11
N SER A 17 -27.45 -17.69 -7.09
CA SER A 17 -26.36 -17.72 -8.09
C SER A 17 -26.87 -17.78 -9.53
N ALA A 18 -27.85 -18.65 -9.83
CA ALA A 18 -28.40 -18.80 -11.18
C ALA A 18 -29.16 -17.55 -11.65
N ALA A 19 -29.95 -16.94 -10.76
CA ALA A 19 -30.68 -15.72 -11.05
C ALA A 19 -29.73 -14.55 -11.34
N LEU A 20 -28.65 -14.43 -10.55
CA LEU A 20 -27.64 -13.39 -10.70
C LEU A 20 -26.83 -13.55 -11.98
N VAL A 21 -26.39 -14.77 -12.32
CA VAL A 21 -25.72 -15.04 -13.61
C VAL A 21 -26.63 -14.72 -14.79
N SER A 22 -27.92 -15.06 -14.69
CA SER A 22 -28.89 -14.70 -15.72
C SER A 22 -29.09 -13.19 -15.85
N ALA A 23 -29.05 -12.46 -14.74
CA ALA A 23 -29.17 -11.01 -14.73
C ALA A 23 -27.93 -10.32 -15.33
N ASP A 24 -26.72 -10.77 -15.01
CA ASP A 24 -25.48 -10.27 -15.61
C ASP A 24 -25.47 -10.48 -17.14
N ALA A 25 -25.85 -11.67 -17.60
CA ALA A 25 -25.91 -11.98 -19.03
C ALA A 25 -26.97 -11.13 -19.76
N TYR A 26 -28.18 -11.00 -19.20
CA TYR A 26 -29.23 -10.15 -19.78
C TYR A 26 -28.80 -8.69 -19.80
N ALA A 27 -28.21 -8.20 -18.71
CA ALA A 27 -27.73 -6.84 -18.59
C ALA A 27 -26.72 -6.52 -19.70
N ALA A 28 -25.71 -7.35 -19.85
CA ALA A 28 -24.70 -7.22 -20.90
C ALA A 28 -25.30 -7.25 -22.31
N ALA A 29 -26.21 -8.19 -22.60
CA ALA A 29 -26.84 -8.32 -23.91
C ALA A 29 -27.70 -7.11 -24.31
N ASN A 30 -28.18 -6.33 -23.32
CA ASN A 30 -28.98 -5.13 -23.53
C ASN A 30 -28.19 -3.83 -23.29
N GLY A 31 -26.86 -3.90 -23.18
CA GLY A 31 -26.00 -2.71 -23.01
C GLY A 31 -26.08 -2.05 -21.63
N TYR A 32 -26.63 -2.73 -20.62
CA TYR A 32 -26.64 -2.21 -19.26
C TYR A 32 -25.27 -2.42 -18.60
N ARG A 33 -24.64 -1.32 -18.18
CA ARG A 33 -23.37 -1.36 -17.43
C ARG A 33 -23.54 -1.80 -15.97
N TYR A 34 -24.71 -1.50 -15.38
CA TYR A 34 -24.95 -1.65 -13.95
C TYR A 34 -26.03 -2.69 -13.65
N LEU A 35 -25.68 -3.59 -12.72
CA LEU A 35 -26.59 -4.54 -12.11
C LEU A 35 -26.92 -4.07 -10.69
N TYR A 36 -28.18 -3.67 -10.48
CA TYR A 36 -28.66 -3.08 -9.24
C TYR A 36 -29.18 -4.14 -8.28
N PHE A 37 -28.67 -4.12 -7.05
CA PHE A 37 -29.05 -4.97 -5.92
C PHE A 37 -29.84 -4.15 -4.90
N PRO A 38 -31.18 -4.30 -4.85
CA PRO A 38 -31.99 -3.73 -3.77
C PRO A 38 -31.56 -4.25 -2.39
N PRO A 39 -31.98 -3.60 -1.29
CA PRO A 39 -31.75 -4.11 0.06
C PRO A 39 -32.07 -5.60 0.19
N GLY A 40 -31.13 -6.35 0.77
CA GLY A 40 -31.19 -7.80 0.91
C GLY A 40 -29.82 -8.45 1.08
N LEU A 41 -29.81 -9.71 1.51
CA LEU A 41 -28.62 -10.54 1.57
C LEU A 41 -28.72 -11.61 0.48
N TYR A 42 -27.84 -11.57 -0.51
CA TYR A 42 -27.88 -12.45 -1.67
C TYR A 42 -26.83 -13.55 -1.50
N TYR A 43 -27.27 -14.76 -1.17
CA TYR A 43 -26.39 -15.91 -1.02
C TYR A 43 -26.09 -16.51 -2.39
N ALA A 44 -24.83 -16.48 -2.82
CA ALA A 44 -24.45 -16.85 -4.17
C ALA A 44 -23.17 -17.71 -4.20
N PRO A 45 -23.17 -18.90 -3.58
CA PRO A 45 -22.00 -19.76 -3.43
C PRO A 45 -21.41 -20.30 -4.73
N ALA A 46 -22.19 -20.35 -5.82
CA ALA A 46 -21.73 -20.87 -7.10
C ALA A 46 -21.08 -19.78 -7.99
N ILE A 47 -21.15 -18.50 -7.60
CA ILE A 47 -20.46 -17.43 -8.33
C ILE A 47 -18.95 -17.52 -8.09
N GLY A 48 -18.18 -17.53 -9.18
CA GLY A 48 -16.74 -17.78 -9.18
C GLY A 48 -16.36 -19.25 -9.38
N GLN A 49 -17.34 -20.16 -9.47
CA GLN A 49 -17.09 -21.58 -9.71
C GLN A 49 -17.36 -21.94 -11.19
N GLY A 50 -16.35 -22.49 -11.86
CA GLY A 50 -16.51 -23.21 -13.14
C GLY A 50 -17.14 -22.43 -14.29
N GLY A 51 -16.68 -21.21 -14.60
CA GLY A 51 -17.24 -20.46 -15.74
C GLY A 51 -18.49 -19.63 -15.39
N LYS A 52 -18.75 -19.37 -14.10
CA LYS A 52 -19.92 -18.62 -13.61
C LYS A 52 -19.50 -17.37 -12.84
N GLY A 53 -19.07 -16.33 -13.53
CA GLY A 53 -18.79 -15.01 -12.95
C GLY A 53 -19.91 -14.00 -13.18
N LEU A 54 -19.96 -12.98 -12.32
CA LEU A 54 -20.62 -11.72 -12.62
C LEU A 54 -19.60 -10.79 -13.30
N SER A 55 -19.02 -11.20 -14.42
CA SER A 55 -17.84 -10.54 -14.99
C SER A 55 -18.17 -9.36 -15.93
N ARG A 56 -19.43 -9.24 -16.37
CA ARG A 56 -19.82 -8.31 -17.45
C ARG A 56 -20.44 -7.01 -16.97
N THR A 57 -20.82 -6.93 -15.69
CA THR A 57 -21.48 -5.76 -15.11
C THR A 57 -20.82 -5.28 -13.82
N ILE A 58 -21.09 -4.01 -13.49
CA ILE A 58 -20.74 -3.40 -12.21
C ILE A 58 -21.92 -3.58 -11.24
N LEU A 59 -21.65 -4.19 -10.09
CA LEU A 59 -22.67 -4.47 -9.06
C LEU A 59 -22.86 -3.24 -8.19
N VAL A 60 -24.06 -2.69 -8.15
CA VAL A 60 -24.38 -1.46 -7.40
C VAL A 60 -25.63 -1.62 -6.56
N GLY A 61 -25.76 -0.86 -5.47
CA GLY A 61 -26.98 -0.81 -4.66
C GLY A 61 -26.75 -1.01 -3.17
N GLU A 62 -27.80 -1.39 -2.45
CA GLU A 62 -27.82 -1.53 -0.99
C GLU A 62 -27.78 -2.99 -0.52
N GLY A 63 -27.90 -3.93 -1.46
CA GLY A 63 -27.77 -5.35 -1.18
C GLY A 63 -26.35 -5.76 -0.77
N ARG A 64 -26.23 -6.93 -0.15
CA ARG A 64 -24.93 -7.55 0.19
C ARG A 64 -24.84 -8.92 -0.44
N LEU A 65 -23.69 -9.25 -1.00
CA LEU A 65 -23.41 -10.55 -1.58
C LEU A 65 -22.65 -11.42 -0.57
N THR A 66 -23.04 -12.68 -0.41
CA THR A 66 -22.31 -13.68 0.37
C THR A 66 -22.05 -14.92 -0.47
N GLY A 67 -21.04 -15.71 -0.12
CA GLY A 67 -20.65 -16.90 -0.90
C GLY A 67 -19.87 -16.60 -2.19
N ALA A 68 -19.95 -15.38 -2.74
CA ALA A 68 -19.21 -14.94 -3.92
C ALA A 68 -18.06 -14.03 -3.51
N SER A 69 -16.87 -14.57 -3.26
CA SER A 69 -15.81 -13.74 -2.69
C SER A 69 -15.11 -12.88 -3.74
N TYR A 70 -14.54 -11.76 -3.27
CA TYR A 70 -13.98 -10.66 -4.07
C TYR A 70 -14.97 -9.92 -4.99
N ARG A 71 -16.19 -10.42 -5.22
CA ARG A 71 -17.30 -9.64 -5.77
C ARG A 71 -18.09 -9.03 -4.63
N GLN A 72 -18.44 -7.76 -4.78
CA GLN A 72 -19.22 -7.03 -3.80
C GLN A 72 -20.14 -6.06 -4.52
N VAL A 73 -21.24 -5.73 -3.85
CA VAL A 73 -22.14 -4.67 -4.29
C VAL A 73 -21.58 -3.35 -3.77
N THR A 74 -21.28 -2.41 -4.66
CA THR A 74 -20.85 -1.08 -4.25
C THR A 74 -22.08 -0.19 -4.01
N PRO A 75 -22.16 0.52 -2.87
CA PRO A 75 -23.20 1.53 -2.67
C PRO A 75 -23.23 2.56 -3.80
N LEU A 76 -24.43 3.03 -4.20
CA LEU A 76 -24.55 4.11 -5.20
C LEU A 76 -23.88 5.41 -4.75
N THR A 77 -23.72 5.59 -3.44
CA THR A 77 -22.97 6.68 -2.80
C THR A 77 -21.49 6.34 -2.62
N GLY A 78 -20.94 5.43 -3.42
CA GLY A 78 -19.53 5.03 -3.35
C GLY A 78 -18.61 6.25 -3.40
N GLY A 79 -17.47 6.17 -2.70
CA GLY A 79 -16.48 7.23 -2.73
C GLY A 79 -15.96 7.47 -4.15
N THR A 80 -15.51 8.68 -4.43
CA THR A 80 -14.72 8.95 -5.64
C THR A 80 -13.41 8.18 -5.55
N THR A 81 -13.08 7.42 -6.59
CA THR A 81 -11.80 6.74 -6.72
C THR A 81 -10.64 7.71 -6.45
N PRO A 82 -9.74 7.43 -5.49
CA PRO A 82 -8.55 8.24 -5.29
C PRO A 82 -7.68 8.21 -6.56
N PRO A 83 -6.83 9.20 -6.78
CA PRO A 83 -5.89 9.18 -7.89
C PRO A 83 -4.92 7.98 -7.74
N PRO A 84 -4.39 7.44 -8.85
CA PRO A 84 -3.33 6.45 -8.77
C PRO A 84 -2.14 7.01 -7.99
N SER A 85 -1.58 6.20 -7.10
CA SER A 85 -0.40 6.55 -6.32
C SER A 85 0.69 5.49 -6.49
N THR A 86 1.94 5.89 -6.38
CA THR A 86 3.09 4.98 -6.38
C THR A 86 3.87 5.14 -5.08
N ASP A 87 4.44 4.03 -4.62
CA ASP A 87 5.39 4.03 -3.51
C ASP A 87 6.84 4.08 -4.03
N LEU A 88 7.04 4.52 -5.29
CA LEU A 88 8.36 4.77 -5.87
C LEU A 88 8.76 6.23 -5.67
N ILE A 89 9.70 6.49 -4.77
CA ILE A 89 10.30 7.80 -4.52
C ILE A 89 11.69 7.80 -5.13
N PRO A 90 11.95 8.50 -6.25
CA PRO A 90 13.23 8.42 -6.97
C PRO A 90 14.46 8.69 -6.10
N SER A 91 14.42 9.70 -5.23
CA SER A 91 15.54 10.06 -4.36
C SER A 91 15.88 8.98 -3.32
N GLN A 92 14.92 8.12 -3.00
CA GLN A 92 15.12 7.02 -2.07
C GLN A 92 15.45 5.71 -2.79
N HIS A 93 14.72 5.42 -3.87
CA HIS A 93 14.66 4.10 -4.47
C HIS A 93 15.44 3.97 -5.78
N LEU A 94 15.87 5.06 -6.42
CA LEU A 94 16.50 5.06 -7.76
C LEU A 94 17.92 5.66 -7.75
N LYS A 95 18.71 5.38 -6.71
CA LYS A 95 20.02 6.00 -6.48
C LYS A 95 21.08 5.53 -7.49
N GLN A 96 21.15 4.23 -7.77
CA GLN A 96 22.09 3.67 -8.75
C GLN A 96 21.71 4.09 -10.17
N PHE A 97 20.42 4.11 -10.51
CA PHE A 97 19.88 4.58 -11.77
C PHE A 97 20.20 6.06 -12.00
N ALA A 98 19.94 6.90 -11.00
CA ALA A 98 20.33 8.32 -10.99
C ALA A 98 21.82 8.52 -11.26
N LYS A 99 22.67 7.77 -10.53
CA LYS A 99 24.13 7.81 -10.70
C LYS A 99 24.55 7.44 -12.13
N ALA A 100 23.94 6.41 -12.72
CA ALA A 100 24.25 5.97 -14.08
C ALA A 100 23.82 7.00 -15.15
N LEU A 101 22.64 7.59 -14.98
CA LEU A 101 22.17 8.68 -15.85
C LEU A 101 23.08 9.92 -15.81
N ALA A 102 23.66 10.22 -14.63
CA ALA A 102 24.64 11.29 -14.48
C ALA A 102 25.99 10.93 -15.16
N ALA A 103 26.36 9.65 -15.17
CA ALA A 103 27.56 9.15 -15.85
C ALA A 103 27.41 9.00 -17.38
N GLY A 104 26.22 9.25 -17.93
CA GLY A 104 25.98 9.36 -19.38
C GLY A 104 25.11 8.25 -19.98
N SER A 105 25.01 7.09 -19.34
CA SER A 105 24.12 6.01 -19.79
C SER A 105 23.66 5.11 -18.65
N ALA A 106 22.40 4.70 -18.70
CA ALA A 106 21.85 3.74 -17.74
C ALA A 106 21.30 2.49 -18.44
N LYS A 107 21.24 1.37 -17.71
CA LYS A 107 20.60 0.14 -18.16
C LYS A 107 19.47 -0.29 -17.25
N VAL A 108 18.31 -0.50 -17.84
CA VAL A 108 17.09 -0.93 -17.16
C VAL A 108 16.76 -2.34 -17.61
N VAL A 109 16.50 -3.22 -16.65
CA VAL A 109 16.14 -4.62 -16.89
C VAL A 109 14.81 -4.93 -16.20
N ILE A 110 13.95 -5.71 -16.86
CA ILE A 110 12.82 -6.35 -16.20
C ILE A 110 13.03 -7.87 -16.16
N MET A 111 12.72 -8.47 -15.02
CA MET A 111 12.69 -9.90 -14.81
C MET A 111 11.31 -10.25 -14.24
N GLY A 112 10.69 -11.30 -14.78
CA GLY A 112 9.33 -11.64 -14.40
C GLY A 112 8.75 -12.81 -15.19
N ASP A 113 7.45 -13.03 -14.99
CA ASP A 113 6.70 -14.09 -15.68
C ASP A 113 6.12 -13.64 -17.04
N SER A 114 5.13 -14.38 -17.55
CA SER A 114 4.50 -14.11 -18.85
C SER A 114 3.84 -12.73 -18.94
N THR A 115 3.45 -12.13 -17.82
CA THR A 115 2.89 -10.76 -17.82
C THR A 115 3.93 -9.67 -18.09
N SER A 116 5.22 -10.03 -18.08
CA SER A 116 6.34 -9.12 -18.28
C SER A 116 7.06 -9.33 -19.61
N THR A 117 6.67 -10.31 -20.41
CA THR A 117 7.31 -10.60 -21.70
C THR A 117 6.91 -9.58 -22.76
N ASP A 118 7.64 -9.55 -23.88
CA ASP A 118 7.35 -8.64 -25.02
C ASP A 118 6.15 -9.10 -25.88
N THR A 119 5.51 -10.22 -25.52
CA THR A 119 4.46 -10.89 -26.33
C THR A 119 3.35 -11.48 -25.46
N ALA A 120 2.94 -10.78 -24.38
CA ALA A 120 1.93 -11.23 -23.41
C ALA A 120 0.48 -11.22 -23.96
N ASP A 121 0.22 -11.93 -25.06
CA ASP A 121 -1.10 -12.10 -25.69
C ASP A 121 -1.81 -10.80 -26.16
N GLU A 122 -1.09 -9.70 -26.42
CA GLU A 122 -1.64 -8.47 -27.03
C GLU A 122 -1.28 -8.29 -28.50
N ILE A 123 -2.11 -7.52 -29.20
CA ILE A 123 -2.02 -7.34 -30.64
C ILE A 123 -0.95 -6.31 -31.01
N ALA A 124 -0.83 -5.22 -30.25
CA ALA A 124 0.20 -4.22 -30.47
C ALA A 124 1.26 -4.29 -29.37
N THR A 125 2.53 -4.41 -29.78
CA THR A 125 3.67 -4.42 -28.85
C THR A 125 3.85 -3.12 -28.07
N THR A 126 3.12 -2.06 -28.39
CA THR A 126 3.13 -0.80 -27.64
C THR A 126 2.22 -0.80 -26.42
N GLU A 127 1.33 -1.78 -26.31
CA GLU A 127 0.27 -1.80 -25.31
C GLU A 127 0.70 -2.56 -24.05
N TYR A 128 1.73 -3.42 -24.12
CA TYR A 128 2.23 -4.17 -22.98
C TYR A 128 2.81 -3.32 -21.83
N MET A 129 2.82 -3.92 -20.64
CA MET A 129 3.40 -3.36 -19.41
C MET A 129 4.83 -2.84 -19.61
N TRP A 130 5.72 -3.68 -20.16
CA TRP A 130 7.13 -3.34 -20.29
C TRP A 130 7.41 -2.17 -21.26
N PRO A 131 6.86 -2.15 -22.49
CA PRO A 131 6.81 -0.99 -23.37
C PRO A 131 6.25 0.27 -22.72
N THR A 132 5.24 0.16 -21.88
CA THR A 132 4.69 1.31 -21.14
C THR A 132 5.66 1.82 -20.08
N ILE A 133 6.35 0.93 -19.35
CA ILE A 133 7.46 1.29 -18.45
C ILE A 133 8.57 2.00 -19.23
N ILE A 134 9.01 1.46 -20.37
CA ILE A 134 10.02 2.07 -21.24
C ILE A 134 9.62 3.49 -21.63
N ARG A 135 8.38 3.66 -22.12
CA ARG A 135 7.85 4.97 -22.55
C ARG A 135 7.89 5.97 -21.40
N ARG A 136 7.48 5.54 -20.20
CA ARG A 136 7.47 6.42 -19.04
C ARG A 136 8.89 6.81 -18.60
N ILE A 137 9.82 5.85 -18.50
CA ILE A 137 11.21 6.13 -18.13
C ILE A 137 11.86 7.10 -19.12
N LYS A 138 11.62 6.93 -20.43
CA LYS A 138 12.12 7.85 -21.46
C LYS A 138 11.50 9.24 -21.32
N ALA A 139 10.20 9.33 -21.03
CA ALA A 139 9.51 10.59 -20.83
C ALA A 139 10.05 11.36 -19.62
N ASP A 140 10.35 10.66 -18.51
CA ASP A 140 10.90 11.26 -17.30
C ASP A 140 12.40 11.61 -17.42
N ASN A 141 13.09 11.13 -18.46
CA ASN A 141 14.53 11.32 -18.66
C ASN A 141 14.86 11.75 -20.12
N PRO A 142 14.35 12.89 -20.59
CA PRO A 142 14.53 13.32 -21.97
C PRO A 142 16.02 13.54 -22.31
N GLY A 143 16.42 13.09 -23.49
CA GLY A 143 17.79 13.22 -23.99
C GLY A 143 18.83 12.32 -23.30
N LYS A 144 18.43 11.45 -22.36
CA LYS A 144 19.34 10.50 -21.72
C LYS A 144 19.49 9.22 -22.54
N SER A 145 20.70 8.65 -22.54
CA SER A 145 20.96 7.34 -23.14
C SER A 145 20.56 6.23 -22.17
N ILE A 146 19.53 5.46 -22.54
CA ILE A 146 19.00 4.39 -21.69
C ILE A 146 18.82 3.13 -22.54
N SER A 147 19.43 2.03 -22.12
CA SER A 147 19.23 0.71 -22.71
C SER A 147 18.23 -0.09 -21.90
N PHE A 148 17.36 -0.83 -22.59
CA PHE A 148 16.27 -1.59 -22.00
C PHE A 148 16.41 -3.05 -22.40
N VAL A 149 16.35 -3.96 -21.43
CA VAL A 149 16.47 -5.40 -21.67
C VAL A 149 15.34 -6.13 -20.98
N ASN A 150 14.56 -6.90 -21.74
CA ASN A 150 13.58 -7.82 -21.18
C ASN A 150 14.24 -9.17 -20.87
N ARG A 151 14.15 -9.61 -19.61
CA ARG A 151 14.62 -10.90 -19.12
C ARG A 151 13.49 -11.71 -18.50
N ALA A 152 12.23 -11.42 -18.83
CA ALA A 152 11.08 -12.20 -18.42
C ALA A 152 10.99 -13.53 -19.18
N VAL A 153 10.47 -14.56 -18.51
CA VAL A 153 10.27 -15.90 -19.06
C VAL A 153 8.85 -16.35 -18.73
N ALA A 154 8.11 -16.82 -19.73
CA ALA A 154 6.72 -17.21 -19.55
C ALA A 154 6.56 -18.39 -18.58
N SER A 155 5.45 -18.41 -17.83
CA SER A 155 5.07 -19.48 -16.89
C SER A 155 5.99 -19.67 -15.67
N GLN A 156 6.96 -18.79 -15.42
CA GLN A 156 7.90 -18.95 -14.30
C GLN A 156 7.36 -18.37 -12.99
N THR A 157 7.98 -18.78 -11.87
CA THR A 157 7.66 -18.37 -10.49
C THR A 157 8.89 -17.82 -9.77
N TRP A 158 8.75 -17.43 -8.49
CA TRP A 158 9.89 -17.06 -7.64
C TRP A 158 10.90 -18.20 -7.48
N THR A 159 10.43 -19.45 -7.39
CA THR A 159 11.29 -20.65 -7.30
C THR A 159 12.18 -20.79 -8.54
N SER A 160 11.63 -20.58 -9.74
CA SER A 160 12.40 -20.56 -10.98
C SER A 160 13.37 -19.39 -11.04
N ALA A 161 12.99 -18.22 -10.52
CA ALA A 161 13.85 -17.05 -10.44
C ALA A 161 15.08 -17.27 -9.55
N ALA A 162 14.93 -17.99 -8.43
CA ALA A 162 16.05 -18.35 -7.55
C ALA A 162 17.01 -19.39 -8.16
N GLY A 163 16.58 -20.10 -9.20
CA GLY A 163 17.33 -21.16 -9.87
C GLY A 163 17.43 -20.96 -11.39
N ALA A 164 17.24 -22.03 -12.14
CA ALA A 164 17.05 -21.97 -13.59
C ALA A 164 15.55 -21.91 -13.92
N ALA A 165 15.20 -21.20 -15.00
CA ALA A 165 13.89 -21.33 -15.60
C ALA A 165 13.64 -22.80 -16.00
N THR A 166 12.38 -23.22 -15.95
CA THR A 166 12.00 -24.64 -16.12
C THR A 166 11.40 -24.95 -17.48
N SER A 167 10.93 -23.94 -18.20
CA SER A 167 10.17 -24.08 -19.43
C SER A 167 10.09 -22.77 -20.21
N ASN A 168 9.53 -22.81 -21.43
CA ASN A 168 9.26 -21.64 -22.28
C ASN A 168 10.47 -20.72 -22.47
N PHE A 169 11.65 -21.31 -22.63
CA PHE A 169 12.92 -20.60 -22.78
C PHE A 169 12.90 -19.66 -23.99
N PRO A 170 13.06 -18.34 -23.78
CA PRO A 170 13.29 -17.41 -24.87
C PRO A 170 14.63 -17.70 -25.54
N SER A 171 14.80 -17.26 -26.79
CA SER A 171 16.04 -17.48 -27.55
C SER A 171 17.30 -16.90 -26.88
N TRP A 172 17.15 -15.87 -26.03
CA TRP A 172 18.26 -15.29 -25.27
C TRP A 172 18.68 -16.13 -24.06
N TYR A 173 17.83 -17.06 -23.59
CA TYR A 173 18.10 -17.88 -22.41
C TYR A 173 18.96 -19.08 -22.81
N THR A 174 20.27 -18.86 -22.88
CA THR A 174 21.24 -19.88 -23.25
C THR A 174 22.48 -19.83 -22.36
N PRO A 175 22.96 -20.99 -21.85
CA PRO A 175 22.31 -22.31 -21.92
C PRO A 175 21.04 -22.38 -21.05
N THR A 176 20.10 -23.26 -21.38
CA THR A 176 18.83 -23.43 -20.63
C THR A 176 19.02 -23.95 -19.20
N SER A 177 20.19 -24.52 -18.90
CA SER A 177 20.59 -24.93 -17.55
C SER A 177 21.17 -23.80 -16.70
N ALA A 178 21.43 -22.62 -17.27
CA ALA A 178 21.99 -21.50 -16.53
C ALA A 178 21.02 -21.03 -15.44
N ASN A 179 21.58 -20.66 -14.28
CA ASN A 179 20.85 -19.90 -13.28
C ASN A 179 20.36 -18.59 -13.92
N TRP A 180 19.07 -18.27 -13.78
CA TRP A 180 18.45 -17.14 -14.44
C TRP A 180 19.04 -15.81 -13.96
N LEU A 181 19.32 -15.68 -12.65
CA LEU A 181 19.90 -14.48 -12.07
C LEU A 181 21.31 -14.20 -12.60
N SER A 182 22.09 -15.22 -13.00
CA SER A 182 23.40 -14.99 -13.60
C SER A 182 23.28 -14.36 -15.00
N LEU A 183 22.27 -14.77 -15.78
CA LEU A 183 21.97 -14.17 -17.10
C LEU A 183 21.48 -12.72 -16.98
N VAL A 184 20.74 -12.42 -15.90
CA VAL A 184 20.30 -11.05 -15.56
C VAL A 184 21.48 -10.21 -15.08
N GLN A 185 22.30 -10.73 -14.16
CA GLN A 185 23.52 -10.08 -13.66
C GLN A 185 24.48 -9.73 -14.79
N ALA A 186 24.62 -10.61 -15.79
CA ALA A 186 25.45 -10.37 -16.97
C ALA A 186 25.01 -9.14 -17.77
N GLN A 187 23.78 -8.65 -17.60
CA GLN A 187 23.36 -7.38 -18.18
C GLN A 187 23.97 -6.17 -17.45
N SER A 188 24.39 -6.31 -16.19
CA SER A 188 24.88 -5.21 -15.34
C SER A 188 23.85 -4.07 -15.18
N PRO A 189 22.62 -4.37 -14.72
CA PRO A 189 21.56 -3.38 -14.58
C PRO A 189 21.92 -2.24 -13.63
N ASP A 190 21.36 -1.07 -13.87
CA ASP A 190 21.29 0.05 -12.93
C ASP A 190 19.94 0.09 -12.20
N LEU A 191 18.89 -0.36 -12.89
CA LEU A 191 17.53 -0.50 -12.39
C LEU A 191 16.99 -1.87 -12.79
N LEU A 192 16.45 -2.62 -11.83
CA LEU A 192 15.87 -3.94 -12.01
C LEU A 192 14.42 -3.96 -11.51
N PHE A 193 13.49 -4.23 -12.42
CA PHE A 193 12.10 -4.53 -12.09
C PHE A 193 11.93 -6.03 -11.86
N LEU A 194 11.23 -6.39 -10.78
CA LEU A 194 10.83 -7.77 -10.48
C LEU A 194 9.31 -7.87 -10.50
N ASN A 195 8.74 -8.63 -11.44
CA ASN A 195 7.30 -8.86 -11.55
C ASN A 195 6.98 -10.36 -11.61
N PHE A 196 6.69 -10.93 -10.45
CA PHE A 196 6.35 -12.33 -10.27
C PHE A 196 5.09 -12.47 -9.42
N GLY A 197 4.42 -13.61 -9.56
CA GLY A 197 3.23 -13.96 -8.78
C GLY A 197 1.99 -14.14 -9.64
N MET A 198 2.08 -14.05 -10.98
CA MET A 198 0.98 -14.48 -11.84
C MET A 198 0.89 -15.99 -11.90
N ASN A 199 2.03 -16.66 -11.89
CA ASN A 199 2.08 -18.09 -11.69
C ASN A 199 2.39 -18.34 -10.21
N PRO A 200 1.49 -19.01 -9.47
CA PRO A 200 1.74 -19.28 -8.06
C PRO A 200 2.81 -20.35 -7.92
N ASP A 201 3.61 -20.28 -6.85
CA ASP A 201 4.38 -21.42 -6.36
C ASP A 201 3.42 -22.43 -5.70
N ALA A 202 3.94 -23.47 -5.03
CA ALA A 202 3.15 -24.35 -4.17
C ALA A 202 2.41 -23.60 -3.04
N THR A 203 2.81 -22.36 -2.76
CA THR A 203 2.11 -21.41 -1.89
C THR A 203 1.95 -20.08 -2.64
N PRO A 204 1.14 -19.12 -2.14
CA PRO A 204 0.95 -17.83 -2.80
C PRO A 204 2.23 -17.10 -3.20
N ILE A 205 3.28 -17.25 -2.39
CA ILE A 205 4.65 -16.82 -2.68
C ILE A 205 5.62 -17.75 -1.94
N ASN A 206 6.61 -18.29 -2.64
CA ASN A 206 7.72 -18.99 -1.99
C ASN A 206 8.69 -17.97 -1.38
N LEU A 207 8.61 -17.78 -0.05
CA LEU A 207 9.44 -16.81 0.67
C LEU A 207 10.93 -17.13 0.58
N ASP A 208 11.32 -18.40 0.67
CA ASP A 208 12.74 -18.75 0.61
C ASP A 208 13.33 -18.44 -0.76
N ALA A 209 12.59 -18.72 -1.83
CA ALA A 209 13.00 -18.35 -3.17
C ALA A 209 13.01 -16.82 -3.37
N PHE A 210 11.99 -16.11 -2.89
CA PHE A 210 11.90 -14.65 -2.93
C PHE A 210 13.13 -13.99 -2.30
N HIS A 211 13.49 -14.38 -1.08
CA HIS A 211 14.69 -13.85 -0.43
C HIS A 211 15.97 -14.31 -1.09
N THR A 212 16.05 -15.57 -1.54
CA THR A 212 17.23 -16.05 -2.31
C THR A 212 17.50 -15.14 -3.51
N VAL A 213 16.45 -14.70 -4.22
CA VAL A 213 16.57 -13.75 -5.33
C VAL A 213 17.14 -12.41 -4.85
N LEU A 214 16.56 -11.80 -3.82
CA LEU A 214 17.00 -10.50 -3.32
C LEU A 214 18.42 -10.53 -2.71
N ASP A 215 18.74 -11.57 -1.94
CA ASP A 215 20.06 -11.77 -1.33
C ASP A 215 21.13 -11.96 -2.43
N THR A 216 20.79 -12.72 -3.49
CA THR A 216 21.69 -12.89 -4.64
C THR A 216 21.95 -11.56 -5.35
N ILE A 217 20.91 -10.75 -5.58
CA ILE A 217 21.03 -9.42 -6.21
C ILE A 217 21.88 -8.48 -5.34
N ALA A 218 21.68 -8.49 -4.03
CA ALA A 218 22.46 -7.69 -3.08
C ALA A 218 23.95 -8.09 -3.06
N GLY A 219 24.26 -9.35 -3.42
CA GLY A 219 25.63 -9.86 -3.56
C GLY A 219 26.29 -9.58 -4.91
N TRP A 220 25.62 -8.95 -5.87
CA TRP A 220 26.19 -8.67 -7.19
C TRP A 220 27.32 -7.62 -7.13
N THR A 221 28.30 -7.75 -8.02
CA THR A 221 29.39 -6.77 -8.19
C THR A 221 28.88 -5.35 -8.44
N LYS A 222 27.78 -5.24 -9.19
CA LYS A 222 27.01 -4.00 -9.37
C LYS A 222 25.59 -4.29 -8.90
N VAL A 223 25.21 -3.70 -7.78
CA VAL A 223 23.87 -3.85 -7.20
C VAL A 223 22.96 -2.80 -7.85
N PRO A 224 21.91 -3.20 -8.60
CA PRO A 224 20.94 -2.26 -9.16
C PRO A 224 19.99 -1.73 -8.08
N ASP A 225 19.32 -0.63 -8.37
CA ASP A 225 18.08 -0.30 -7.67
C ASP A 225 17.00 -1.35 -8.01
N VAL A 226 16.28 -1.84 -7.00
CA VAL A 226 15.23 -2.84 -7.20
C VAL A 226 13.85 -2.20 -7.03
N VAL A 227 12.99 -2.43 -8.01
CA VAL A 227 11.57 -2.05 -7.96
C VAL A 227 10.72 -3.31 -8.05
N LEU A 228 9.96 -3.59 -6.99
CA LEU A 228 8.98 -4.66 -6.97
C LEU A 228 7.71 -4.20 -7.70
N ILE A 229 7.11 -5.10 -8.48
CA ILE A 229 5.81 -4.87 -9.12
C ILE A 229 4.83 -5.86 -8.51
N THR A 230 3.74 -5.37 -7.91
CA THR A 230 2.68 -6.27 -7.44
C THR A 230 1.93 -6.82 -8.64
N ASN A 231 1.77 -8.13 -8.66
CA ASN A 231 1.04 -8.74 -9.75
C ASN A 231 -0.48 -8.53 -9.60
N LYS A 232 -1.13 -8.36 -10.75
CA LYS A 232 -2.56 -8.20 -10.89
C LYS A 232 -3.29 -9.51 -10.56
N GLN A 233 -4.58 -9.41 -10.31
CA GLN A 233 -5.50 -10.55 -10.24
C GLN A 233 -5.64 -11.23 -11.61
N THR A 234 -6.23 -12.42 -11.64
CA THR A 234 -6.75 -13.04 -12.89
C THR A 234 -8.16 -12.53 -13.18
N ALA A 235 -8.78 -12.95 -14.27
CA ALA A 235 -10.22 -12.80 -14.47
C ALA A 235 -11.00 -13.45 -13.32
N TYR A 236 -12.21 -12.96 -12.99
CA TYR A 236 -13.07 -13.59 -11.96
C TYR A 236 -13.57 -14.96 -12.40
N ASP A 237 -13.66 -15.16 -13.70
CA ASP A 237 -14.21 -16.36 -14.29
C ASP A 237 -13.29 -16.98 -15.35
N PRO A 238 -12.05 -17.28 -14.97
CA PRO A 238 -11.09 -17.83 -15.90
C PRO A 238 -11.46 -19.29 -16.19
N VAL A 239 -11.30 -19.71 -17.44
CA VAL A 239 -11.41 -21.12 -17.83
C VAL A 239 -10.04 -21.79 -17.71
N GLY A 240 -9.95 -23.09 -17.39
CA GLY A 240 -8.68 -23.82 -17.39
C GLY A 240 -7.85 -23.67 -16.10
N SER A 241 -6.52 -23.52 -16.20
CA SER A 241 -5.57 -23.64 -15.07
C SER A 241 -5.69 -22.55 -13.99
N PHE A 242 -6.37 -21.45 -14.28
CA PHE A 242 -6.72 -20.42 -13.30
C PHE A 242 -8.17 -20.55 -12.81
N GLY A 243 -8.94 -21.46 -13.42
CA GLY A 243 -10.34 -21.72 -13.16
C GLY A 243 -10.56 -22.31 -11.77
N GLY A 244 -11.56 -21.76 -11.09
CA GLY A 244 -11.87 -22.13 -9.71
C GLY A 244 -11.52 -21.01 -8.74
N TYR A 245 -12.57 -20.37 -8.23
CA TYR A 245 -12.51 -19.61 -6.99
C TYR A 245 -12.30 -20.56 -5.80
N PRO A 246 -11.44 -20.26 -4.79
CA PRO A 246 -10.56 -19.09 -4.62
C PRO A 246 -9.19 -19.17 -5.32
N LEU A 247 -8.82 -20.33 -5.88
CA LEU A 247 -7.48 -20.69 -6.34
C LEU A 247 -6.88 -19.69 -7.37
N GLY A 248 -7.71 -19.07 -8.21
CA GLY A 248 -7.28 -18.09 -9.21
C GLY A 248 -6.99 -16.68 -8.69
N GLN A 249 -7.58 -16.24 -7.57
CA GLN A 249 -7.52 -14.84 -7.11
C GLN A 249 -6.71 -14.68 -5.82
N GLU A 250 -7.06 -15.47 -4.81
CA GLU A 250 -6.54 -15.29 -3.45
C GLU A 250 -5.01 -15.32 -3.36
N PRO A 251 -4.30 -16.26 -4.03
CA PRO A 251 -2.83 -16.29 -3.97
C PRO A 251 -2.16 -14.99 -4.44
N ARG A 252 -2.70 -14.33 -5.48
CA ARG A 252 -2.16 -13.08 -6.01
C ARG A 252 -2.40 -11.91 -5.08
N TYR A 253 -3.55 -11.90 -4.40
CA TYR A 253 -3.83 -10.86 -3.42
C TYR A 253 -2.93 -10.98 -2.19
N VAL A 254 -2.75 -12.21 -1.71
CA VAL A 254 -1.87 -12.56 -0.59
C VAL A 254 -0.44 -12.13 -0.88
N ALA A 255 0.11 -12.51 -2.04
CA ALA A 255 1.45 -12.13 -2.47
C ALA A 255 1.60 -10.61 -2.66
N ALA A 256 0.63 -9.94 -3.25
CA ALA A 256 0.68 -8.49 -3.47
C ALA A 256 0.77 -7.69 -2.16
N GLY A 257 0.03 -8.08 -1.12
CA GLY A 257 0.14 -7.44 0.19
C GLY A 257 1.53 -7.64 0.82
N PHE A 258 2.10 -8.83 0.68
CA PHE A 258 3.47 -9.12 1.15
C PHE A 258 4.49 -8.25 0.42
N LEU A 259 4.47 -8.23 -0.92
CA LEU A 259 5.40 -7.41 -1.71
C LEU A 259 5.31 -5.92 -1.35
N ARG A 260 4.10 -5.40 -1.15
CA ARG A 260 3.86 -4.01 -0.77
C ARG A 260 4.51 -3.66 0.57
N THR A 261 4.22 -4.46 1.59
CA THR A 261 4.71 -4.20 2.95
C THR A 261 6.20 -4.48 3.08
N TYR A 262 6.70 -5.52 2.41
CA TYR A 262 8.13 -5.83 2.32
C TYR A 262 8.92 -4.70 1.64
N ALA A 263 8.43 -4.20 0.50
CA ALA A 263 9.09 -3.09 -0.21
C ALA A 263 9.25 -1.88 0.70
N ARG A 264 8.18 -1.47 1.39
CA ARG A 264 8.21 -0.35 2.35
C ARG A 264 9.16 -0.62 3.52
N ALA A 265 9.13 -1.83 4.09
CA ALA A 265 9.96 -2.21 5.22
C ALA A 265 11.46 -2.28 4.88
N LYS A 266 11.82 -2.59 3.61
CA LYS A 266 13.20 -2.66 3.13
C LYS A 266 13.66 -1.43 2.33
N GLY A 267 12.80 -0.42 2.14
CA GLY A 267 13.11 0.76 1.35
C GLY A 267 13.33 0.47 -0.14
N LEU A 268 12.64 -0.53 -0.68
CA LEU A 268 12.64 -0.86 -2.11
C LEU A 268 11.55 -0.07 -2.84
N GLY A 269 11.75 0.19 -4.13
CA GLY A 269 10.72 0.78 -4.96
C GLY A 269 9.53 -0.16 -5.18
N LEU A 270 8.33 0.40 -5.37
CA LEU A 270 7.12 -0.37 -5.61
C LEU A 270 6.21 0.27 -6.68
N ILE A 271 5.77 -0.55 -7.63
CA ILE A 271 4.67 -0.25 -8.55
C ILE A 271 3.52 -1.21 -8.22
N ASP A 272 2.40 -0.67 -7.74
CA ASP A 272 1.32 -1.47 -7.16
C ASP A 272 0.11 -1.59 -8.08
N PHE A 273 0.23 -2.40 -9.13
CA PHE A 273 -0.89 -2.65 -10.04
C PHE A 273 -2.03 -3.40 -9.37
N ASN A 274 -1.73 -4.27 -8.40
CA ASN A 274 -2.76 -5.02 -7.68
C ASN A 274 -3.75 -4.10 -6.97
N ARG A 275 -3.24 -3.13 -6.18
CA ARG A 275 -4.10 -2.17 -5.47
C ARG A 275 -4.98 -1.41 -6.45
N TRP A 276 -4.39 -0.86 -7.50
CA TRP A 276 -5.14 -0.06 -8.46
C TRP A 276 -6.19 -0.87 -9.19
N GLN A 277 -5.86 -2.10 -9.59
CA GLN A 277 -6.83 -3.00 -10.19
C GLN A 277 -8.00 -3.30 -9.24
N ARG A 278 -7.72 -3.63 -7.97
CA ARG A 278 -8.76 -3.89 -6.97
C ARG A 278 -9.71 -2.71 -6.84
N LEU A 279 -9.17 -1.50 -6.91
CA LEU A 279 -9.95 -0.28 -6.84
C LEU A 279 -10.84 -0.12 -8.09
N MET A 280 -10.26 -0.23 -9.27
CA MET A 280 -10.96 0.05 -10.54
C MET A 280 -11.94 -1.06 -10.95
N ARG A 281 -11.62 -2.33 -10.64
CA ARG A 281 -12.40 -3.50 -11.04
C ARG A 281 -13.28 -4.05 -9.91
N ASP A 282 -12.75 -4.15 -8.70
CA ASP A 282 -13.45 -4.76 -7.57
C ASP A 282 -14.14 -3.72 -6.68
N GLY A 283 -13.77 -2.44 -6.82
CA GLY A 283 -14.33 -1.35 -6.02
C GLY A 283 -13.86 -1.36 -4.57
N VAL A 284 -12.69 -1.92 -4.27
CA VAL A 284 -12.07 -1.81 -2.93
C VAL A 284 -10.65 -1.30 -3.02
N ASP A 285 -10.26 -0.48 -2.05
CA ASP A 285 -8.85 -0.19 -1.82
C ASP A 285 -8.31 -1.06 -0.67
N PRO A 286 -7.36 -1.97 -0.93
CA PRO A 286 -6.78 -2.83 0.11
C PRO A 286 -5.94 -2.08 1.13
N VAL A 287 -5.52 -0.83 0.87
CA VAL A 287 -4.68 -0.06 1.80
C VAL A 287 -5.39 1.13 2.45
N ASP A 288 -6.62 1.44 2.02
CA ASP A 288 -7.49 2.41 2.68
C ASP A 288 -8.60 1.65 3.40
N GLN A 289 -8.38 1.42 4.70
CA GLN A 289 -9.29 0.66 5.54
C GLN A 289 -9.90 1.56 6.62
N ARG A 290 -11.19 1.40 6.85
CA ARG A 290 -11.87 1.97 8.02
C ARG A 290 -11.85 0.95 9.16
N MET A 291 -11.64 1.46 10.37
CA MET A 291 -11.64 0.63 11.57
C MET A 291 -13.07 0.50 12.10
N GLN A 292 -13.59 -0.72 12.17
CA GLN A 292 -14.91 -1.04 12.70
C GLN A 292 -14.78 -1.86 13.98
N GLN A 293 -15.37 -1.38 15.08
CA GLN A 293 -15.38 -2.12 16.33
C GLN A 293 -16.17 -3.42 16.15
N SER A 294 -15.55 -4.55 16.46
CA SER A 294 -16.12 -5.88 16.26
C SER A 294 -16.42 -6.60 17.57
N VAL A 295 -15.67 -6.35 18.65
CA VAL A 295 -15.82 -7.01 19.95
C VAL A 295 -15.52 -6.02 21.07
N VAL A 296 -16.28 -6.08 22.17
CA VAL A 296 -16.06 -5.29 23.39
C VAL A 296 -16.34 -6.13 24.63
N GLY A 297 -15.38 -6.18 25.57
CA GLY A 297 -15.58 -6.67 26.93
C GLY A 297 -15.93 -8.15 27.08
N VAL A 298 -15.44 -9.03 26.18
CA VAL A 298 -15.71 -10.48 26.28
C VAL A 298 -14.68 -11.13 27.18
N ALA A 299 -15.13 -11.60 28.35
CA ALA A 299 -14.28 -12.18 29.39
C ALA A 299 -14.38 -13.72 29.46
N GLY A 300 -13.39 -14.34 30.12
CA GLY A 300 -13.41 -15.77 30.44
C GLY A 300 -13.20 -16.69 29.24
N LEU A 301 -12.50 -16.21 28.21
CA LEU A 301 -12.17 -16.98 27.02
C LEU A 301 -10.95 -17.87 27.26
N SER A 302 -10.94 -19.06 26.67
CA SER A 302 -9.74 -19.92 26.60
C SER A 302 -8.99 -19.70 25.29
N LEU A 303 -7.67 -19.84 25.31
CA LEU A 303 -6.87 -19.83 24.08
C LEU A 303 -7.08 -21.13 23.27
N PRO A 304 -7.11 -21.07 21.92
CA PRO A 304 -6.99 -19.88 21.09
C PRO A 304 -8.27 -19.04 21.05
N VAL A 305 -8.10 -17.72 21.03
CA VAL A 305 -9.18 -16.76 20.79
C VAL A 305 -9.10 -16.28 19.35
N THR A 306 -10.20 -16.43 18.62
CA THR A 306 -10.33 -16.00 17.22
C THR A 306 -11.28 -14.80 17.14
N LEU A 307 -10.91 -13.78 16.38
CA LEU A 307 -11.69 -12.55 16.22
C LEU A 307 -12.66 -12.65 15.02
N GLY A 308 -13.28 -11.52 14.64
CA GLY A 308 -13.95 -11.40 13.35
C GLY A 308 -12.95 -11.29 12.19
N LYS A 309 -13.47 -11.30 10.96
CA LYS A 309 -12.64 -11.12 9.75
C LYS A 309 -12.20 -9.66 9.61
N THR A 310 -10.93 -9.44 9.28
CA THR A 310 -10.35 -8.14 8.86
C THR A 310 -9.84 -8.24 7.43
N ASP A 311 -9.78 -7.12 6.70
CA ASP A 311 -9.12 -6.98 5.41
C ASP A 311 -7.61 -6.71 5.52
N GLY A 312 -7.08 -6.55 6.74
CA GLY A 312 -5.65 -6.36 6.99
C GLY A 312 -5.38 -5.66 8.32
N ASP A 313 -5.87 -4.44 8.46
CA ASP A 313 -5.65 -3.62 9.66
C ASP A 313 -6.47 -4.15 10.83
N TYR A 314 -5.95 -4.13 12.05
CA TYR A 314 -6.75 -4.38 13.25
C TYR A 314 -6.08 -3.81 14.50
N ASP A 315 -6.88 -3.56 15.53
CA ASP A 315 -6.43 -3.22 16.88
C ASP A 315 -7.08 -4.22 17.86
N LEU A 316 -6.25 -4.91 18.62
CA LEU A 316 -6.64 -5.92 19.57
C LEU A 316 -6.09 -5.59 20.95
N LYS A 317 -6.98 -5.47 21.93
CA LYS A 317 -6.66 -5.29 23.34
C LYS A 317 -7.14 -6.50 24.12
N ALA A 318 -6.19 -7.25 24.66
CA ALA A 318 -6.44 -8.42 25.48
C ALA A 318 -5.84 -8.25 26.87
N THR A 319 -6.49 -8.80 27.89
CA THR A 319 -5.94 -8.94 29.23
C THR A 319 -5.94 -10.40 29.65
N PHE A 320 -4.98 -10.75 30.51
CA PHE A 320 -4.85 -12.06 31.14
C PHE A 320 -5.08 -11.88 32.65
N PRO A 321 -6.35 -11.96 33.11
CA PRO A 321 -6.70 -11.60 34.47
C PRO A 321 -6.02 -12.50 35.49
N GLY A 322 -5.43 -11.91 36.53
CA GLY A 322 -4.77 -12.59 37.64
C GLY A 322 -3.55 -13.45 37.27
N GLN A 323 -3.03 -13.34 36.04
CA GLN A 323 -2.01 -14.26 35.51
C GLN A 323 -0.60 -13.66 35.43
N GLY A 324 -0.35 -12.55 36.10
CA GLY A 324 0.96 -11.87 36.14
C GLY A 324 2.14 -12.79 36.46
N SER A 325 1.96 -13.72 37.40
CA SER A 325 2.99 -14.67 37.82
C SER A 325 2.88 -16.04 37.14
N SER A 326 1.72 -16.39 36.59
CA SER A 326 1.40 -17.76 36.12
C SER A 326 1.27 -17.91 34.60
N LEU A 327 1.18 -16.81 33.83
CA LEU A 327 1.04 -16.89 32.38
C LEU A 327 2.16 -17.75 31.75
N TRP A 328 3.41 -17.44 32.09
CA TRP A 328 4.59 -18.13 31.54
C TRP A 328 4.94 -19.46 32.23
N SER A 329 4.21 -19.83 33.29
CA SER A 329 4.26 -21.22 33.79
C SER A 329 3.29 -22.13 33.03
N ASN A 330 2.23 -21.56 32.46
CA ASN A 330 1.27 -22.28 31.61
C ASN A 330 1.71 -22.30 30.13
N LEU A 331 2.36 -21.21 29.69
CA LEU A 331 2.78 -20.98 28.32
C LEU A 331 4.30 -20.86 28.20
N THR A 332 4.87 -21.45 27.16
CA THR A 332 6.19 -21.08 26.65
C THR A 332 6.11 -19.79 25.85
N ASN A 333 5.14 -19.70 24.94
CA ASN A 333 4.94 -18.55 24.06
C ASN A 333 3.46 -18.20 23.91
N LEU A 334 3.20 -16.92 23.70
CA LEU A 334 1.95 -16.41 23.17
C LEU A 334 2.15 -16.06 21.68
N THR A 335 1.21 -16.41 20.82
CA THR A 335 1.25 -16.09 19.40
C THR A 335 0.05 -15.24 19.00
N VAL A 336 0.27 -14.28 18.10
CA VAL A 336 -0.77 -13.43 17.54
C VAL A 336 -0.65 -13.44 16.03
N GLN A 337 -1.70 -13.82 15.32
CA GLN A 337 -1.72 -13.79 13.86
C GLN A 337 -1.83 -12.34 13.36
N ILE A 338 -0.83 -11.89 12.59
CA ILE A 338 -0.72 -10.49 12.11
C ILE A 338 -1.05 -10.33 10.62
N GLY A 339 -1.20 -11.42 9.87
CA GLY A 339 -1.56 -11.38 8.45
C GLY A 339 -2.31 -12.62 7.97
N ASN A 340 -2.65 -12.66 6.68
CA ASN A 340 -3.56 -13.68 6.14
C ASN A 340 -3.07 -15.13 6.26
N ARG A 341 -1.76 -15.35 6.29
CA ARG A 341 -1.22 -16.69 6.53
C ARG A 341 -1.08 -16.98 8.02
N SER A 342 -1.38 -18.22 8.40
CA SER A 342 -1.30 -18.69 9.79
C SER A 342 0.12 -18.70 10.36
N ASP A 343 1.14 -18.61 9.50
CA ASP A 343 2.56 -18.56 9.86
C ASP A 343 3.13 -17.13 9.87
N ASN A 344 2.33 -16.11 9.54
CA ASN A 344 2.69 -14.71 9.69
C ASN A 344 2.20 -14.22 11.06
N ILE A 345 3.06 -14.35 12.06
CA ILE A 345 2.71 -14.22 13.47
C ILE A 345 3.71 -13.35 14.25
N LEU A 346 3.19 -12.67 15.26
CA LEU A 346 3.97 -12.15 16.39
C LEU A 346 4.05 -13.25 17.45
N VAL A 347 5.23 -13.47 18.02
CA VAL A 347 5.48 -14.37 19.14
C VAL A 347 6.03 -13.57 20.31
N LEU A 348 5.40 -13.72 21.46
CA LEU A 348 5.83 -13.14 22.73
C LEU A 348 6.19 -14.25 23.71
N GLY A 349 7.26 -14.05 24.47
CA GLY A 349 7.74 -15.01 25.44
C GLY A 349 8.41 -14.36 26.64
N LYS A 350 9.01 -15.20 27.49
CA LYS A 350 9.79 -14.76 28.64
C LYS A 350 11.22 -15.28 28.52
N ASP A 351 12.18 -14.37 28.60
CA ASP A 351 13.59 -14.73 28.64
C ASP A 351 13.93 -15.42 29.96
N SER A 352 14.61 -16.57 29.90
CA SER A 352 14.92 -17.37 31.09
C SER A 352 15.99 -16.75 31.98
N GLY A 353 16.87 -15.92 31.42
CA GLY A 353 17.95 -15.28 32.16
C GLY A 353 17.49 -14.03 32.90
N SER A 354 16.92 -13.08 32.16
CA SER A 354 16.51 -11.77 32.68
C SER A 354 15.07 -11.71 33.19
N GLY A 355 14.21 -12.66 32.79
CA GLY A 355 12.77 -12.60 33.07
C GLY A 355 12.02 -11.52 32.28
N ASN A 356 12.71 -10.82 31.37
CA ASN A 356 12.12 -9.79 30.52
C ASN A 356 11.33 -10.40 29.36
N LEU A 357 10.47 -9.58 28.76
CA LEU A 357 9.67 -9.94 27.60
C LEU A 357 10.59 -10.24 26.41
N THR A 358 10.34 -11.32 25.70
CA THR A 358 10.91 -11.57 24.37
C THR A 358 9.86 -11.31 23.31
N LEU A 359 10.32 -10.83 22.15
CA LEU A 359 9.46 -10.57 21.00
C LEU A 359 10.13 -11.12 19.75
N GLN A 360 9.35 -11.80 18.91
CA GLN A 360 9.77 -12.26 17.60
C GLN A 360 8.64 -12.10 16.58
N VAL A 361 8.93 -11.49 15.44
CA VAL A 361 8.01 -11.34 14.32
C VAL A 361 8.41 -12.33 13.23
N TYR A 362 7.48 -13.19 12.84
CA TYR A 362 7.63 -14.13 11.74
C TYR A 362 6.89 -13.62 10.50
N GLU A 363 7.60 -13.61 9.38
CA GLU A 363 7.04 -13.24 8.08
C GLU A 363 6.45 -14.44 7.31
N GLY A 364 6.54 -15.65 7.86
CA GLY A 364 6.04 -16.90 7.26
C GLY A 364 7.10 -18.00 7.19
N THR A 365 6.67 -19.26 7.00
CA THR A 365 7.53 -20.46 6.83
C THR A 365 8.63 -20.65 7.89
N GLY A 366 8.41 -20.15 9.11
CA GLY A 366 9.41 -20.18 10.20
C GLY A 366 10.52 -19.15 10.06
N ARG A 367 10.46 -18.26 9.07
CA ARG A 367 11.43 -17.19 8.84
C ARG A 367 11.17 -16.00 9.75
N SER A 368 12.18 -15.62 10.52
CA SER A 368 12.13 -14.49 11.45
C SER A 368 12.45 -13.20 10.70
N TYR A 369 11.57 -12.21 10.83
CA TYR A 369 11.81 -10.85 10.34
C TYR A 369 12.56 -9.99 11.38
N ALA A 370 12.14 -10.06 12.64
CA ALA A 370 12.75 -9.34 13.75
C ALA A 370 12.64 -10.20 15.03
N GLY A 371 13.66 -10.17 15.89
CA GLY A 371 13.62 -10.88 17.18
C GLY A 371 14.63 -10.34 18.17
N PHE A 372 14.21 -10.12 19.42
CA PHE A 372 15.07 -9.58 20.49
C PHE A 372 14.44 -9.72 21.89
N ILE A 373 15.28 -9.54 22.92
CA ILE A 373 14.87 -9.40 24.32
C ILE A 373 14.55 -7.92 24.56
N VAL A 374 13.35 -7.62 25.08
CA VAL A 374 12.93 -6.25 25.39
C VAL A 374 13.53 -5.84 26.73
N GLY A 375 14.65 -5.12 26.69
CA GLY A 375 15.35 -4.67 27.89
C GLY A 375 14.47 -3.81 28.81
N GLY A 376 14.47 -4.13 30.10
CA GLY A 376 13.79 -3.33 31.13
C GLY A 376 12.27 -3.46 31.18
N VAL A 377 11.67 -4.36 30.37
CA VAL A 377 10.23 -4.65 30.40
C VAL A 377 10.02 -6.08 30.90
N PRO A 378 9.58 -6.26 32.16
CA PRO A 378 9.30 -7.58 32.71
C PRO A 378 8.21 -8.31 31.95
N ALA A 379 8.43 -9.60 31.63
CA ALA A 379 7.38 -10.44 31.04
C ALA A 379 6.29 -10.79 32.07
N SER A 380 6.66 -10.83 33.35
CA SER A 380 5.78 -11.16 34.49
C SER A 380 5.55 -9.96 35.39
N GLY A 381 4.46 -9.98 36.14
CA GLY A 381 4.11 -8.96 37.13
C GLY A 381 3.16 -9.48 38.21
N ALA A 382 2.65 -8.60 39.05
CA ALA A 382 1.53 -8.92 39.94
C ALA A 382 0.20 -8.57 39.25
N GLY A 383 -0.85 -9.36 39.50
CA GLY A 383 -2.19 -9.07 38.99
C GLY A 383 -2.37 -9.42 37.51
N ASP A 384 -3.04 -8.53 36.78
CA ASP A 384 -3.40 -8.72 35.38
C ASP A 384 -2.23 -8.36 34.46
N LEU A 385 -2.11 -9.07 33.33
CA LEU A 385 -1.26 -8.66 32.22
C LEU A 385 -2.11 -8.11 31.09
N ALA A 386 -1.61 -7.12 30.37
CA ALA A 386 -2.29 -6.51 29.24
C ALA A 386 -1.41 -6.56 27.98
N LEU A 387 -2.04 -6.94 26.88
CA LEU A 387 -1.47 -6.96 25.54
C LEU A 387 -2.32 -6.08 24.63
N GLU A 388 -1.66 -5.16 23.93
CA GLU A 388 -2.26 -4.45 22.80
C GLU A 388 -1.42 -4.71 21.55
N VAL A 389 -2.09 -5.16 20.49
CA VAL A 389 -1.48 -5.39 19.17
C VAL A 389 -2.26 -4.60 18.14
N GLN A 390 -1.57 -3.70 17.46
CA GLN A 390 -2.11 -2.91 16.38
C GLN A 390 -1.37 -3.26 15.09
N VAL A 391 -2.11 -3.59 14.05
CA VAL A 391 -1.63 -3.68 12.68
C VAL A 391 -2.33 -2.57 11.91
N LYS A 392 -1.56 -1.59 11.41
CA LYS A 392 -2.13 -0.47 10.65
C LYS A 392 -1.21 -0.05 9.52
N ALA A 393 -1.72 -0.13 8.28
CA ALA A 393 -0.99 0.28 7.08
C ALA A 393 0.44 -0.31 6.98
N GLY A 394 0.61 -1.57 7.40
CA GLY A 394 1.89 -2.28 7.40
C GLY A 394 2.76 -2.07 8.65
N VAL A 395 2.36 -1.20 9.59
CA VAL A 395 3.06 -1.00 10.86
C VAL A 395 2.47 -1.94 11.90
N LEU A 396 3.32 -2.72 12.56
CA LEU A 396 2.99 -3.51 13.74
C LEU A 396 3.43 -2.77 14.98
N THR A 397 2.48 -2.39 15.82
CA THR A 397 2.71 -1.79 17.13
C THR A 397 2.28 -2.75 18.23
N VAL A 398 3.15 -2.98 19.21
CA VAL A 398 2.91 -3.89 20.33
C VAL A 398 3.11 -3.12 21.63
N LEU A 399 2.11 -3.16 22.50
CA LEU A 399 2.21 -2.67 23.86
C LEU A 399 2.04 -3.83 24.84
N TRP A 400 2.93 -3.89 25.82
CA TRP A 400 2.88 -4.84 26.93
C TRP A 400 2.73 -4.08 28.24
N ASN A 401 1.66 -4.34 28.98
CA ASN A 401 1.29 -3.62 30.20
C ASN A 401 1.29 -2.08 30.01
N GLY A 402 0.82 -1.62 28.85
CA GLY A 402 0.76 -0.19 28.50
C GLY A 402 2.07 0.43 28.01
N VAL A 403 3.18 -0.33 28.00
CA VAL A 403 4.47 0.14 27.47
C VAL A 403 4.62 -0.31 26.02
N GLN A 404 4.86 0.63 25.09
CA GLN A 404 5.17 0.29 23.71
C GLN A 404 6.54 -0.39 23.62
N VAL A 405 6.55 -1.66 23.21
CA VAL A 405 7.77 -2.49 23.10
C VAL A 405 8.22 -2.71 21.66
N TYR A 406 7.35 -2.45 20.68
CA TYR A 406 7.64 -2.56 19.26
C TYR A 406 6.74 -1.63 18.45
N SER A 407 7.28 -1.01 17.40
CA SER A 407 6.51 -0.21 16.44
C SER A 407 7.30 -0.01 15.15
N GLU A 408 7.17 -0.94 14.22
CA GLU A 408 7.95 -0.92 12.97
C GLU A 408 7.12 -1.41 11.77
N LEU A 409 7.59 -1.09 10.56
CA LEU A 409 7.09 -1.71 9.35
C LEU A 409 7.50 -3.19 9.30
N VAL A 410 6.52 -4.06 9.05
CA VAL A 410 6.74 -5.50 8.94
C VAL A 410 6.11 -6.06 7.66
N PRO A 411 6.67 -7.13 7.07
CA PRO A 411 6.03 -7.83 5.97
C PRO A 411 4.73 -8.51 6.43
N LEU A 412 3.64 -8.19 5.75
CA LEU A 412 2.30 -8.72 6.00
C LEU A 412 1.67 -9.20 4.71
N PHE A 413 1.04 -10.36 4.74
CA PHE A 413 0.28 -10.85 3.60
C PHE A 413 -1.03 -10.09 3.40
N GLY A 414 -1.37 -9.84 2.13
CA GLY A 414 -2.68 -9.30 1.77
C GLY A 414 -3.77 -10.36 1.93
N GLY A 415 -5.02 -9.98 1.71
CA GLY A 415 -6.13 -10.92 1.87
C GLY A 415 -6.86 -10.77 3.19
N PRO A 416 -8.19 -10.97 3.20
CA PRO A 416 -8.93 -10.90 4.42
C PRO A 416 -8.70 -12.14 5.27
N PHE A 417 -8.57 -12.00 6.59
CA PHE A 417 -8.27 -13.11 7.49
C PHE A 417 -8.91 -12.91 8.86
N THR A 418 -8.81 -13.91 9.70
CA THR A 418 -9.39 -13.88 11.04
C THR A 418 -8.27 -13.89 12.06
N PRO A 419 -7.90 -12.73 12.64
CA PRO A 419 -6.79 -12.68 13.58
C PRO A 419 -7.09 -13.55 14.80
N SER A 420 -6.05 -14.13 15.38
CA SER A 420 -6.16 -14.98 16.55
C SER A 420 -5.03 -14.75 17.54
N ILE A 421 -5.34 -14.90 18.83
CA ILE A 421 -4.35 -15.06 19.89
C ILE A 421 -4.34 -16.54 20.29
N ALA A 422 -3.18 -17.16 20.34
CA ALA A 422 -3.02 -18.54 20.79
C ALA A 422 -1.86 -18.67 21.77
N GLY A 423 -1.84 -19.76 22.53
CA GLY A 423 -0.76 -20.10 23.45
C GLY A 423 -0.08 -21.40 23.03
N VAL A 424 1.22 -21.48 23.24
CA VAL A 424 2.02 -22.71 23.12
C VAL A 424 2.54 -23.03 24.51
N GLY A 425 2.21 -24.19 25.06
CA GLY A 425 2.65 -24.59 26.40
C GLY A 425 1.95 -25.85 26.90
N SER A 426 2.24 -26.21 28.15
CA SER A 426 1.73 -27.43 28.80
C SER A 426 0.31 -27.29 29.36
N ASN A 427 -0.18 -26.06 29.59
CA ASN A 427 -1.51 -25.81 30.17
C ASN A 427 -2.22 -24.62 29.50
N VAL A 428 -2.33 -24.64 28.17
CA VAL A 428 -2.97 -23.56 27.39
C VAL A 428 -4.44 -23.37 27.78
N ALA A 429 -5.17 -24.46 28.06
CA ALA A 429 -6.58 -24.41 28.46
C ALA A 429 -6.80 -23.70 29.81
N GLY A 430 -5.78 -23.65 30.68
CA GLY A 430 -5.81 -22.95 31.95
C GLY A 430 -5.60 -21.42 31.85
N VAL A 431 -5.35 -20.90 30.65
CA VAL A 431 -5.14 -19.46 30.43
C VAL A 431 -6.46 -18.75 30.18
N SER A 432 -6.92 -17.99 31.17
CA SER A 432 -8.11 -17.13 31.04
C SER A 432 -7.76 -15.84 30.31
N THR A 433 -8.51 -15.51 29.27
CA THR A 433 -8.28 -14.31 28.44
C THR A 433 -9.54 -13.48 28.38
N THR A 434 -9.38 -12.16 28.47
CA THR A 434 -10.43 -11.19 28.20
C THR A 434 -10.05 -10.37 26.99
N VAL A 435 -10.92 -10.33 25.96
CA VAL A 435 -10.78 -9.38 24.86
C VAL A 435 -11.50 -8.10 25.27
N ALA A 436 -10.73 -7.13 25.76
CA ALA A 436 -11.25 -5.83 26.19
C ALA A 436 -11.87 -5.08 25.00
N SER A 437 -11.19 -5.09 23.86
CA SER A 437 -11.74 -4.59 22.60
C SER A 437 -11.01 -5.19 21.40
N ALA A 438 -11.75 -5.39 20.30
CA ALA A 438 -11.17 -5.63 18.98
C ALA A 438 -11.83 -4.73 17.95
N THR A 439 -11.00 -4.04 17.15
CA THR A 439 -11.41 -3.20 16.04
C THR A 439 -10.78 -3.74 14.77
N LEU A 440 -11.58 -4.03 13.75
CA LEU A 440 -11.17 -4.71 12.54
C LEU A 440 -11.25 -3.77 11.35
N GLY A 441 -10.21 -3.79 10.52
CA GLY A 441 -10.12 -3.06 9.27
C GLY A 441 -11.05 -3.64 8.23
N VAL A 442 -11.80 -2.76 7.58
CA VAL A 442 -12.63 -3.07 6.42
C VAL A 442 -12.23 -2.12 5.31
N SER A 443 -11.85 -2.67 4.16
CA SER A 443 -11.50 -1.88 2.99
C SER A 443 -12.62 -0.92 2.62
N ARG A 444 -12.24 0.32 2.30
CA ARG A 444 -13.20 1.29 1.79
C ARG A 444 -13.66 0.89 0.39
N THR A 445 -14.93 1.12 0.13
CA THR A 445 -15.55 0.80 -1.16
C THR A 445 -15.60 2.03 -2.07
N TYR A 446 -15.33 1.78 -3.34
CA TYR A 446 -15.29 2.75 -4.44
C TYR A 446 -16.11 2.20 -5.60
N THR A 447 -16.70 3.08 -6.40
CA THR A 447 -17.45 2.65 -7.59
C THR A 447 -16.46 2.11 -8.63
N PRO A 448 -16.54 0.83 -9.02
CA PRO A 448 -15.71 0.30 -10.09
C PRO A 448 -15.94 1.09 -11.37
N THR A 449 -14.90 1.19 -12.18
CA THR A 449 -14.93 1.91 -13.47
C THR A 449 -14.76 0.96 -14.64
N VAL A 450 -14.22 -0.24 -14.41
CA VAL A 450 -14.07 -1.30 -15.41
C VAL A 450 -14.65 -2.62 -14.91
N THR A 451 -15.14 -3.41 -15.85
CA THR A 451 -15.58 -4.78 -15.62
C THR A 451 -14.44 -5.75 -15.92
N ASP A 452 -14.57 -6.97 -15.41
CA ASP A 452 -13.62 -8.03 -15.68
C ASP A 452 -13.61 -8.44 -17.15
N PHE A 453 -14.81 -8.47 -17.75
CA PHE A 453 -15.00 -8.71 -19.18
C PHE A 453 -14.28 -7.65 -20.04
N GLU A 454 -14.41 -6.37 -19.71
CA GLU A 454 -13.68 -5.30 -20.43
C GLU A 454 -12.16 -5.45 -20.31
N THR A 455 -11.68 -5.99 -19.19
CA THR A 455 -10.25 -6.02 -18.83
C THR A 455 -9.49 -7.21 -19.46
N TYR A 456 -10.11 -8.40 -19.51
CA TYR A 456 -9.41 -9.63 -19.88
C TYR A 456 -9.89 -10.27 -21.18
N THR A 457 -11.08 -9.93 -21.68
CA THR A 457 -11.65 -10.64 -22.81
C THR A 457 -10.73 -10.56 -24.01
N ASN A 458 -10.44 -11.73 -24.61
CA ASN A 458 -9.70 -11.80 -25.86
C ASN A 458 -10.52 -11.15 -26.97
N THR A 459 -10.00 -10.09 -27.55
CA THR A 459 -10.62 -9.40 -28.69
C THR A 459 -9.64 -9.29 -29.83
N THR A 460 -10.15 -9.34 -31.07
CA THR A 460 -9.34 -9.16 -32.29
C THR A 460 -8.74 -7.76 -32.41
N ALA A 461 -9.12 -6.81 -31.56
CA ALA A 461 -8.60 -5.44 -31.56
C ALA A 461 -7.64 -5.14 -30.40
N GLY A 462 -7.84 -5.77 -29.22
CA GLY A 462 -7.06 -5.47 -28.01
C GLY A 462 -6.27 -6.66 -27.45
N GLY A 463 -6.35 -7.85 -28.06
CA GLY A 463 -5.73 -9.06 -27.52
C GLY A 463 -6.34 -9.47 -26.18
N GLY A 464 -5.50 -9.93 -25.26
CA GLY A 464 -5.89 -10.55 -23.99
C GLY A 464 -6.19 -12.03 -24.15
N ASN A 465 -6.25 -12.76 -23.04
CA ASN A 465 -6.42 -14.22 -23.09
C ASN A 465 -7.61 -14.75 -22.29
N THR A 466 -8.51 -13.88 -21.83
CA THR A 466 -9.67 -14.18 -20.96
C THR A 466 -9.32 -14.72 -19.56
N LEU A 467 -8.04 -14.89 -19.24
CA LEU A 467 -7.59 -15.55 -18.01
C LEU A 467 -6.79 -14.62 -17.11
N ASN A 468 -5.65 -14.13 -17.60
CA ASN A 468 -4.66 -13.46 -16.76
C ASN A 468 -3.86 -12.41 -17.50
N HIS A 469 -3.86 -12.44 -18.84
CA HIS A 469 -3.31 -11.37 -19.65
C HIS A 469 -4.43 -10.39 -19.98
N MET A 470 -4.26 -9.15 -19.55
CA MET A 470 -5.18 -8.07 -19.87
C MET A 470 -5.13 -7.81 -21.37
N ASN A 471 -6.24 -7.30 -21.89
CA ASN A 471 -6.23 -6.68 -23.22
C ASN A 471 -5.79 -5.20 -23.09
N ALA A 472 -5.62 -4.55 -24.23
CA ALA A 472 -5.20 -3.15 -24.31
C ALA A 472 -6.06 -2.18 -23.48
N LEU A 473 -7.39 -2.41 -23.39
CA LEU A 473 -8.29 -1.59 -22.56
C LEU A 473 -8.01 -1.80 -21.07
N GLY A 474 -7.78 -3.05 -20.66
CA GLY A 474 -7.36 -3.40 -19.31
C GLY A 474 -6.06 -2.72 -18.93
N ILE A 475 -5.04 -2.77 -19.81
CA ILE A 475 -3.76 -2.10 -19.56
C ILE A 475 -3.93 -0.57 -19.48
N ALA A 476 -4.70 0.03 -20.40
CA ALA A 476 -4.98 1.46 -20.41
C ALA A 476 -5.73 1.93 -19.15
N ALA A 477 -6.62 1.11 -18.60
CA ALA A 477 -7.38 1.44 -17.39
C ALA A 477 -6.62 1.16 -16.09
N ILE A 478 -5.73 0.15 -16.09
CA ILE A 478 -5.08 -0.34 -14.87
C ILE A 478 -3.61 0.05 -14.79
N GLU A 479 -2.78 -0.32 -15.76
CA GLU A 479 -1.33 -0.14 -15.61
C GLU A 479 -0.89 1.26 -16.01
N VAL A 480 -1.43 1.80 -17.10
CA VAL A 480 -1.05 3.12 -17.61
C VAL A 480 -1.26 4.21 -16.55
N PRO A 481 -2.39 4.30 -15.81
CA PRO A 481 -2.56 5.34 -14.81
C PRO A 481 -1.56 5.24 -13.65
N VAL A 482 -1.25 4.01 -13.21
CA VAL A 482 -0.23 3.79 -12.17
C VAL A 482 1.14 4.22 -12.66
N LEU A 483 1.54 3.80 -13.86
CA LEU A 483 2.83 4.19 -14.46
C LEU A 483 2.90 5.69 -14.74
N GLN A 484 1.79 6.33 -15.11
CA GLN A 484 1.72 7.78 -15.27
C GLN A 484 1.85 8.55 -13.95
N ALA A 485 1.43 7.95 -12.83
CA ALA A 485 1.68 8.48 -11.50
C ALA A 485 3.13 8.21 -11.04
N THR A 486 3.76 7.13 -11.52
CA THR A 486 5.13 6.76 -11.16
C THR A 486 6.19 7.68 -11.79
N ARG A 487 7.11 8.19 -10.97
CA ARG A 487 8.23 9.01 -11.44
C ARG A 487 9.51 8.17 -11.48
N PHE A 488 10.25 8.27 -12.58
CA PHE A 488 11.55 7.61 -12.77
C PHE A 488 12.69 8.60 -13.03
N SER A 489 12.53 9.88 -12.68
CA SER A 489 13.56 10.88 -12.91
C SER A 489 14.80 10.60 -12.04
N GLY A 490 15.97 10.47 -12.68
CA GLY A 490 17.25 10.25 -11.98
C GLY A 490 17.78 11.47 -11.20
N SER A 491 17.06 12.58 -11.19
CA SER A 491 17.34 13.74 -10.36
C SER A 491 16.02 14.22 -9.76
N GLU A 492 16.09 14.88 -8.59
CA GLU A 492 15.03 15.78 -8.12
C GLU A 492 14.96 17.02 -9.03
N ALA A 493 14.73 16.81 -10.33
CA ALA A 493 14.05 17.82 -11.10
C ALA A 493 12.65 17.85 -10.51
N LEU A 494 12.51 18.64 -9.45
CA LEU A 494 11.22 19.17 -9.03
C LEU A 494 10.55 19.65 -10.30
N ASP A 495 9.41 19.06 -10.57
CA ASP A 495 8.51 19.52 -11.60
C ASP A 495 8.42 21.06 -11.49
N PRO A 496 8.57 21.86 -12.56
CA PRO A 496 8.26 23.29 -12.49
C PRO A 496 6.82 23.55 -12.01
N LEU A 497 5.94 22.55 -11.98
CA LEU A 497 4.62 22.61 -11.34
C LEU A 497 4.62 22.43 -9.80
N LEU A 498 5.72 21.98 -9.21
CA LEU A 498 5.92 21.86 -7.76
C LEU A 498 7.14 22.68 -7.35
N GLY A 499 6.99 24.01 -7.38
CA GLY A 499 8.03 24.94 -6.97
C GLY A 499 8.56 24.62 -5.57
N SER A 500 9.77 24.05 -5.50
CA SER A 500 10.48 23.97 -4.23
C SER A 500 10.93 25.36 -3.82
N VAL A 501 10.53 25.80 -2.63
CA VAL A 501 11.17 26.96 -2.00
C VAL A 501 12.53 26.51 -1.49
N LYS A 502 13.61 26.93 -2.16
CA LYS A 502 14.96 26.84 -1.59
C LYS A 502 15.08 27.88 -0.49
N VAL A 503 15.18 27.44 0.76
CA VAL A 503 15.53 28.34 1.88
C VAL A 503 16.98 28.77 1.70
N GLY A 504 17.17 30.03 1.32
CA GLY A 504 18.49 30.65 1.25
C GLY A 504 19.17 30.65 2.62
N LYS A 505 20.47 30.38 2.61
CA LYS A 505 21.36 30.34 3.78
C LYS A 505 21.08 31.51 4.73
N ALA A 506 20.64 31.22 5.95
CA ALA A 506 20.45 32.22 7.00
C ALA A 506 21.81 32.81 7.39
N THR A 507 22.01 34.10 7.17
CA THR A 507 23.30 34.76 7.45
C THR A 507 23.51 35.10 8.93
N ASN A 508 22.53 34.85 9.81
CA ASN A 508 22.62 35.23 11.22
C ASN A 508 22.23 34.06 12.14
N GLY A 509 23.20 33.21 12.49
CA GLY A 509 23.24 32.47 13.75
C GLY A 509 22.18 31.41 14.06
N LEU A 510 21.32 31.02 13.12
CA LEU A 510 20.40 29.90 13.30
C LEU A 510 21.10 28.58 12.96
N GLY A 511 21.21 27.67 13.93
CA GLY A 511 21.65 26.30 13.70
C GLY A 511 20.80 25.61 12.62
N ALA A 512 21.42 24.70 11.88
CA ALA A 512 20.84 24.05 10.70
C ALA A 512 19.41 23.52 10.94
N LEU A 513 18.43 24.18 10.31
CA LEU A 513 17.08 23.64 10.16
C LEU A 513 17.16 22.49 9.15
N SER A 514 16.84 21.29 9.62
CA SER A 514 16.73 20.09 8.80
C SER A 514 15.65 20.26 7.74
N VAL A 515 15.96 19.80 6.51
CA VAL A 515 15.02 19.73 5.40
C VAL A 515 13.87 18.81 5.80
N LEU A 516 12.67 19.36 5.95
CA LEU A 516 11.46 18.59 6.22
C LEU A 516 10.82 18.16 4.89
N PRO A 517 10.41 16.88 4.73
CA PRO A 517 9.77 16.41 3.51
C PRO A 517 8.39 17.06 3.33
N VAL A 518 8.14 17.56 2.11
CA VAL A 518 6.82 18.03 1.68
C VAL A 518 5.99 16.82 1.27
N ALA A 519 4.91 16.53 1.99
CA ALA A 519 3.92 15.54 1.57
C ALA A 519 2.90 16.21 0.64
N SER A 520 2.66 15.62 -0.53
CA SER A 520 1.66 16.11 -1.49
C SER A 520 0.25 15.77 -1.03
N MET A 521 -0.52 16.79 -0.65
CA MET A 521 -1.96 16.81 -0.92
C MET A 521 -2.21 17.97 -1.86
N ALA A 522 -2.99 17.74 -2.91
CA ALA A 522 -3.27 18.72 -3.94
C ALA A 522 -3.62 20.10 -3.33
N ASN A 523 -2.87 21.12 -3.73
CA ASN A 523 -3.09 22.54 -3.49
C ASN A 523 -2.95 23.10 -2.06
N PHE A 524 -2.23 22.43 -1.15
CA PHE A 524 -1.93 23.00 0.18
C PHE A 524 -0.45 22.93 0.53
N MET A 525 0.15 24.08 0.90
CA MET A 525 1.45 24.13 1.57
C MET A 525 1.21 24.18 3.08
N THR A 526 1.60 23.13 3.80
CA THR A 526 1.55 23.10 5.27
C THR A 526 2.97 23.17 5.83
N LEU A 527 3.31 24.26 6.51
CA LEU A 527 4.56 24.37 7.27
C LEU A 527 4.30 23.91 8.71
N LYS A 528 4.87 22.76 9.10
CA LYS A 528 4.89 22.32 10.52
C LYS A 528 6.24 22.69 11.13
N GLY A 529 6.27 23.77 11.90
CA GLY A 529 7.40 24.11 12.77
C GLY A 529 7.18 23.56 14.18
N ALA A 530 8.28 23.26 14.89
CA ALA A 530 8.25 22.83 16.28
C ALA A 530 7.87 24.00 17.22
N ILE A 531 6.58 24.34 17.26
CA ILE A 531 5.90 24.94 18.40
C ILE A 531 4.60 24.16 18.52
N ALA A 532 4.38 23.51 19.66
CA ALA A 532 3.27 22.58 19.85
C ALA A 532 1.92 23.22 19.46
N GLY A 533 1.26 22.66 18.44
CA GLY A 533 -0.19 22.76 18.28
C GLY A 533 -0.78 23.68 17.20
N ASN A 534 0.00 24.40 16.37
CA ASN A 534 -0.57 25.32 15.37
C ASN A 534 -0.19 24.97 13.93
N ALA A 535 -1.14 25.07 13.00
CA ALA A 535 -0.95 24.92 11.56
C ALA A 535 -1.20 26.26 10.85
N ILE A 536 -0.38 26.57 9.83
CA ILE A 536 -0.58 27.73 8.95
C ILE A 536 -0.91 27.20 7.56
N THR A 537 -2.04 27.65 7.00
CA THR A 537 -2.49 27.26 5.66
C THR A 537 -2.49 28.47 4.73
N PHE A 538 -1.90 28.32 3.55
CA PHE A 538 -1.96 29.29 2.47
C PHE A 538 -2.90 28.77 1.38
N ALA A 539 -3.88 29.57 0.96
CA ALA A 539 -4.73 29.27 -0.18
C ALA A 539 -4.47 30.28 -1.31
N PRO A 540 -4.31 29.85 -2.57
CA PRO A 540 -4.30 30.79 -3.68
C PRO A 540 -5.72 31.36 -3.85
N SER A 541 -5.86 32.68 -3.75
CA SER A 541 -7.02 33.38 -4.29
C SER A 541 -6.72 33.81 -5.73
N ASP A 542 -7.75 33.86 -6.55
CA ASP A 542 -7.83 34.33 -7.93
C ASP A 542 -7.64 35.86 -8.07
N SER A 543 -7.10 36.52 -7.04
CA SER A 543 -6.74 37.93 -7.01
C SER A 543 -5.36 38.12 -6.37
N THR A 544 -4.76 39.31 -6.50
CA THR A 544 -3.40 39.66 -6.01
C THR A 544 -3.18 39.56 -4.50
N ASP A 545 -4.10 38.96 -3.75
CA ASP A 545 -4.05 38.80 -2.30
C ASP A 545 -3.91 37.32 -1.91
N ILE A 546 -3.03 37.06 -0.94
CA ILE A 546 -2.81 35.76 -0.32
C ILE A 546 -3.64 35.73 0.96
N ASP A 547 -4.64 34.85 1.01
CA ASP A 547 -5.38 34.59 2.24
C ASP A 547 -4.61 33.60 3.11
N VAL A 548 -4.36 34.00 4.36
CA VAL A 548 -3.70 33.18 5.39
C VAL A 548 -4.74 32.85 6.46
N THR A 549 -5.07 31.57 6.62
CA THR A 549 -5.96 31.11 7.69
C THR A 549 -5.14 30.34 8.72
N VAL A 550 -5.40 30.61 10.01
CA VAL A 550 -4.77 29.89 11.13
C VAL A 550 -5.88 29.36 12.03
N GLU A 551 -5.83 28.06 12.33
CA GLU A 551 -6.71 27.41 13.31
C GLU A 551 -5.99 27.36 14.66
N TYR A 552 -6.64 27.90 15.70
CA TYR A 552 -6.09 27.94 17.06
C TYR A 552 -6.71 26.85 17.92
N VAL A 553 -5.88 25.96 18.49
CA VAL A 553 -6.33 24.93 19.44
C VAL A 553 -5.87 25.30 20.85
N GLY A 554 -6.56 26.26 21.48
CA GLY A 554 -6.27 26.68 22.86
C GLY A 554 -7.36 27.57 23.48
N LYS A 555 -7.71 27.34 24.75
CA LYS A 555 -8.61 28.21 25.52
C LYS A 555 -7.82 29.37 26.15
N GLY A 556 -7.94 30.57 25.58
CA GLY A 556 -7.38 31.80 26.15
C GLY A 556 -7.46 32.97 25.16
N ALA A 557 -8.19 34.02 25.54
CA ALA A 557 -8.62 35.09 24.63
C ALA A 557 -7.51 36.09 24.29
N TRP A 558 -6.80 35.90 23.17
CA TRP A 558 -6.23 36.97 22.30
C TRP A 558 -6.02 36.38 20.90
N GLY A 559 -6.98 36.57 19.99
CA GLY A 559 -6.86 36.11 18.61
C GLY A 559 -5.81 36.94 17.85
N PRO A 560 -4.96 36.33 16.99
CA PRO A 560 -4.07 37.08 16.11
C PRO A 560 -4.92 37.94 15.16
N ARG A 561 -4.70 39.26 15.17
CA ARG A 561 -5.25 40.17 14.16
C ARG A 561 -4.22 40.26 13.03
N PHE A 562 -4.49 39.61 11.90
CA PHE A 562 -3.76 39.91 10.68
C PHE A 562 -4.42 41.12 10.01
N GLY A 563 -3.66 42.19 9.82
CA GLY A 563 -3.98 43.26 8.87
C GLY A 563 -2.93 43.25 7.77
N SER A 564 -3.34 43.29 6.50
CA SER A 564 -2.40 43.56 5.40
C SER A 564 -2.11 45.06 5.38
N PHE A 565 -0.88 45.44 5.74
CA PHE A 565 -0.44 46.83 5.66
C PHE A 565 0.38 47.03 4.39
N ARG A 566 -0.06 47.98 3.57
CA ARG A 566 0.64 48.41 2.34
C ARG A 566 1.24 49.79 2.62
N LEU A 567 2.54 49.85 2.84
CA LEU A 567 3.29 51.12 2.97
C LEU A 567 4.52 51.09 2.05
N GLY A 568 4.99 52.27 1.65
CA GLY A 568 6.14 52.46 0.76
C GLY A 568 7.51 52.11 1.35
N SER A 569 7.57 51.53 2.55
CA SER A 569 8.79 51.16 3.26
C SER A 569 8.64 49.83 3.98
N ASP A 570 9.75 49.26 4.44
CA ASP A 570 9.77 48.09 5.33
C ASP A 570 9.14 48.40 6.69
N ALA A 571 8.66 47.37 7.38
CA ALA A 571 8.08 47.51 8.71
C ALA A 571 9.15 47.96 9.72
N THR A 572 8.73 48.75 10.71
CA THR A 572 9.54 49.15 11.86
C THR A 572 8.93 48.55 13.13
N ALA A 573 9.70 48.48 14.21
CA ALA A 573 9.24 47.93 15.49
C ALA A 573 8.00 48.66 16.06
N GLY A 574 7.75 49.92 15.65
CA GLY A 574 6.54 50.66 16.04
C GLY A 574 5.25 50.21 15.36
N PHE A 575 5.35 49.47 14.24
CA PHE A 575 4.18 48.99 13.50
C PHE A 575 3.68 47.62 13.95
N ILE A 576 4.51 46.85 14.65
CA ILE A 576 4.23 45.48 15.06
C ILE A 576 4.39 45.42 16.58
N PRO A 577 3.33 45.26 17.38
CA PRO A 577 3.46 45.16 18.83
C PRO A 577 4.42 44.04 19.26
N ALA A 578 5.09 44.22 20.40
CA ALA A 578 5.99 43.20 20.95
C ALA A 578 5.28 41.85 21.14
N GLY A 579 5.93 40.76 20.74
CA GLY A 579 5.39 39.41 20.77
C GLY A 579 4.45 39.06 19.60
N GLN A 580 4.26 39.96 18.64
CA GLN A 580 3.43 39.73 17.46
C GLN A 580 4.26 39.52 16.19
N PHE A 581 3.60 38.91 15.21
CA PHE A 581 4.13 38.69 13.87
C PHE A 581 3.20 39.29 12.84
N LEU A 582 3.77 39.75 11.72
CA LEU A 582 3.01 40.41 10.65
C LEU A 582 3.65 40.09 9.29
N LEU A 583 2.80 39.83 8.30
CA LEU A 583 3.22 39.77 6.90
C LEU A 583 3.14 41.18 6.30
N TRP A 584 4.22 41.63 5.67
CA TRP A 584 4.34 43.00 5.16
C TRP A 584 4.85 43.01 3.72
N LYS A 585 4.18 43.78 2.85
CA LYS A 585 4.64 44.02 1.48
C LYS A 585 5.14 45.45 1.37
N ASN A 586 6.44 45.59 1.13
CA ASN A 586 7.01 46.88 0.80
C ASN A 586 6.70 47.20 -0.67
N THR A 587 5.85 48.20 -0.91
CA THR A 587 5.39 48.52 -2.26
C THR A 587 6.43 49.24 -3.11
N SER A 588 7.48 49.83 -2.52
CA SER A 588 8.55 50.47 -3.28
C SER A 588 9.57 49.46 -3.82
N THR A 589 9.80 48.36 -3.11
CA THR A 589 10.74 47.31 -3.51
C THR A 589 10.06 46.05 -4.06
N GLY A 590 8.75 45.91 -3.89
CA GLY A 590 7.99 44.71 -4.24
C GLY A 590 8.26 43.52 -3.31
N THR A 591 9.10 43.66 -2.28
CA THR A 591 9.47 42.55 -1.40
C THR A 591 8.38 42.26 -0.37
N VAL A 592 8.06 40.99 -0.21
CA VAL A 592 7.21 40.51 0.89
C VAL A 592 8.10 39.95 1.99
N LYS A 593 7.86 40.37 3.24
CA LYS A 593 8.62 39.93 4.40
C LYS A 593 7.67 39.49 5.50
N PHE A 594 8.04 38.41 6.19
CA PHE A 594 7.43 38.04 7.46
C PHE A 594 8.25 38.63 8.59
N TYR A 595 7.62 39.44 9.43
CA TYR A 595 8.25 40.13 10.55
C TYR A 595 7.80 39.55 11.89
N TYR A 596 8.70 39.52 12.87
CA TYR A 596 8.42 39.22 14.27
C TYR A 596 9.06 40.29 15.15
N ASN A 597 8.30 40.90 16.07
CA ASN A 597 8.84 41.86 17.03
C ASN A 597 9.18 41.16 18.35
N ASP A 598 10.47 40.89 18.54
CA ASP A 598 11.02 40.25 19.74
C ASP A 598 11.37 41.31 20.79
N GLY A 599 10.38 41.74 21.58
CA GLY A 599 10.60 42.67 22.69
C GLY A 599 11.15 44.04 22.27
N GLY A 600 10.77 44.55 21.09
CA GLY A 600 11.26 45.82 20.52
C GLY A 600 12.29 45.64 19.41
N THR A 601 12.84 44.43 19.24
CA THR A 601 13.78 44.10 18.16
C THR A 601 13.06 43.41 17.01
N LEU A 602 13.00 44.07 15.86
CA LEU A 602 12.32 43.52 14.69
C LEU A 602 13.21 42.53 13.93
N LYS A 603 12.73 41.29 13.76
CA LYS A 603 13.35 40.23 12.95
C LYS A 603 12.52 40.04 11.68
N SER A 604 13.16 39.74 10.56
CA SER A 604 12.45 39.56 9.28
C SER A 604 12.97 38.40 8.45
N LEU A 605 12.07 37.72 7.75
CA LEU A 605 12.36 36.76 6.69
C LEU A 605 11.82 37.30 5.36
N THR A 606 12.69 37.51 4.38
CA THR A 606 12.28 37.89 3.02
C THR A 606 11.76 36.69 2.26
N LEU A 607 10.56 36.82 1.69
CA LEU A 607 9.98 35.86 0.77
C LEU A 607 10.31 36.29 -0.65
N THR A 608 11.19 35.55 -1.31
CA THR A 608 11.48 35.73 -2.74
C THR A 608 10.62 34.77 -3.53
N ALA A 609 9.93 35.28 -4.55
CA ALA A 609 9.32 34.42 -5.57
C ALA A 609 10.47 33.70 -6.31
N GLY A 610 10.53 32.37 -6.21
CA GLY A 610 11.42 31.57 -7.04
C GLY A 610 10.87 31.50 -8.45
N GLY A 611 11.66 31.93 -9.43
CA GLY A 611 11.37 31.73 -10.85
C GLY A 611 11.67 30.30 -11.30
#